data_AF-A0A8S2FH63-F1
#
_entry.id   AF-A0A8S2FH63-F1
#
_cell.length_a   1.000
_cell.length_b   1.000
_cell.length_c   1.000
_cell.angle_alpha   90.00
_cell.angle_beta   90.00
_cell.angle_gamma   90.00
#
_symmetry.space_group_name_H-M   'P 1'
#
loop_
_entity.id
_entity.type
_entity.pdbx_description
1 polymer ?
#
loop_
_entity_poly.entity_id
_entity_poly.type
_entity_poly.pdbx_seq_one_letter_code
_entity_poly.pdbx_strand_id
1 'polypeptide(L)'
;MLTSLCKLTSNLKKFWTTRSYSKLYKHNSHNTDILDSLPLYTFNNTVYWYESPESCVDRRSQRKQHHPLLGARLWTRQKNPTWAIIIDINLPNFAYLLDHRIQGNIFFPASGFIEVALAAVGQLLLLSSTATSVAFENVQFLQPCVLNKDEPIEIHTQIQMPFRQFFIYSRRYPSTKDVSRKSGISATDILKDYTDEEELHSYSLKEWTLH
;
A
#
# COMPACT_ATOMS: atom_id res chain seq x y z
N MET A 1 -21.49 66.31 -29.88
CA MET A 1 -21.95 65.35 -28.85
C MET A 1 -21.08 64.09 -28.70
N LEU A 2 -20.03 63.87 -29.49
CA LEU A 2 -19.15 62.68 -29.37
C LEU A 2 -17.99 62.83 -28.38
N THR A 3 -17.68 64.06 -27.94
CA THR A 3 -16.61 64.34 -26.96
C THR A 3 -17.01 64.10 -25.50
N SER A 4 -18.31 63.92 -25.22
CA SER A 4 -18.86 63.68 -23.87
C SER A 4 -18.72 62.21 -23.45
N LEU A 5 -19.01 61.26 -24.35
CA LEU A 5 -18.98 59.82 -24.07
C LEU A 5 -17.56 59.29 -23.82
N CYS A 6 -16.53 59.81 -24.51
CA CYS A 6 -15.15 59.34 -24.35
C CYS A 6 -14.48 59.78 -23.03
N LYS A 7 -14.98 60.82 -22.34
CA LYS A 7 -14.47 61.22 -21.02
C LYS A 7 -14.94 60.30 -19.89
N LEU A 8 -16.03 59.56 -20.11
CA LEU A 8 -16.60 58.66 -19.09
C LEU A 8 -15.79 57.35 -18.96
N THR A 9 -15.30 56.81 -20.08
CA THR A 9 -14.64 55.49 -20.11
C THR A 9 -13.16 55.52 -19.70
N SER A 10 -12.45 56.64 -19.90
CA SER A 10 -11.04 56.77 -19.48
C SER A 10 -10.87 56.83 -17.96
N ASN A 11 -11.88 57.34 -17.25
CA ASN A 11 -11.92 57.34 -15.79
C ASN A 11 -12.19 55.95 -15.19
N LEU A 12 -12.86 55.06 -15.93
CA LEU A 12 -13.17 53.71 -15.44
C LEU A 12 -11.90 52.87 -15.26
N LYS A 13 -10.90 52.96 -16.15
CA LYS A 13 -9.65 52.20 -15.98
C LYS A 13 -8.85 52.62 -14.73
N LYS A 14 -8.80 53.92 -14.41
CA LYS A 14 -8.23 54.44 -13.14
C LYS A 14 -9.08 54.07 -11.92
N PHE A 15 -10.40 53.93 -12.10
CA PHE A 15 -11.34 53.49 -11.07
C PHE A 15 -11.12 52.02 -10.67
N TRP A 16 -10.92 51.11 -11.63
CA TRP A 16 -10.62 49.69 -11.36
C TRP A 16 -9.33 49.51 -10.54
N THR A 17 -8.34 50.38 -10.70
CA THR A 17 -7.09 50.34 -9.93
C THR A 17 -7.20 50.93 -8.52
N THR A 18 -8.20 51.77 -8.24
CA THR A 18 -8.31 52.53 -6.96
C THR A 18 -9.25 51.89 -5.92
N ARG A 19 -9.81 50.71 -6.19
CA ARG A 19 -10.59 49.89 -5.22
C ARG A 19 -11.74 50.60 -4.49
N SER A 20 -12.30 51.68 -5.04
CA SER A 20 -13.41 52.41 -4.42
C SER A 20 -14.71 52.26 -5.22
N TYR A 21 -15.36 51.09 -5.09
CA TYR A 21 -16.49 50.69 -5.94
C TYR A 21 -17.83 51.38 -5.63
N SER A 22 -18.00 51.96 -4.44
CA SER A 22 -19.32 52.38 -3.95
C SER A 22 -19.76 53.80 -4.34
N LYS A 23 -18.88 54.62 -4.94
CA LYS A 23 -19.15 56.05 -5.13
C LYS A 23 -19.82 56.45 -6.45
N LEU A 24 -19.92 55.54 -7.43
CA LEU A 24 -20.36 55.89 -8.79
C LEU A 24 -21.77 55.43 -9.17
N TYR A 25 -22.40 54.59 -8.37
CA TYR A 25 -23.74 54.08 -8.66
C TYR A 25 -24.78 54.75 -7.75
N LYS A 26 -25.60 55.64 -8.32
CA LYS A 26 -26.87 56.04 -7.68
C LYS A 26 -27.84 54.86 -7.81
N HIS A 27 -28.42 54.41 -6.71
CA HIS A 27 -29.42 53.33 -6.70
C HIS A 27 -30.59 53.68 -7.64
N ASN A 28 -30.72 52.98 -8.76
CA ASN A 28 -31.95 52.97 -9.54
C ASN A 28 -32.86 51.90 -8.94
N SER A 29 -33.91 52.32 -8.23
CA SER A 29 -34.87 51.47 -7.51
C SER A 29 -35.77 50.61 -8.40
N HIS A 30 -35.53 50.55 -9.71
CA HIS A 30 -36.41 49.89 -10.68
C HIS A 30 -35.75 48.83 -11.56
N ASN A 31 -34.46 48.50 -11.36
CA ASN A 31 -33.86 47.36 -12.03
C ASN A 31 -32.89 46.67 -11.07
N THR A 32 -33.27 45.50 -10.57
CA THR A 32 -32.33 44.63 -9.86
C THR A 32 -31.58 43.86 -10.94
N ASP A 33 -30.47 44.43 -11.42
CA ASP A 33 -29.53 43.69 -12.25
C ASP A 33 -28.95 42.59 -11.35
N ILE A 34 -29.60 41.43 -11.33
CA ILE A 34 -29.14 40.24 -10.64
C ILE A 34 -27.81 39.88 -11.30
N LEU A 35 -26.75 39.76 -10.50
CA LEU A 35 -25.44 39.31 -10.96
C LEU A 35 -25.57 37.87 -11.43
N ASP A 36 -25.90 37.68 -12.71
CA ASP A 36 -26.04 36.36 -13.31
C ASP A 36 -24.68 35.66 -13.39
N SER A 37 -24.73 34.36 -13.05
CA SER A 37 -23.64 33.40 -12.86
C SER A 37 -22.26 33.84 -13.36
N LEU A 38 -21.44 34.35 -12.44
CA LEU A 38 -20.02 34.56 -12.68
C LEU A 38 -19.28 33.20 -12.68
N PRO A 39 -18.26 33.01 -13.54
CA PRO A 39 -17.45 31.81 -13.49
C PRO A 39 -16.78 31.68 -12.13
N LEU A 40 -16.73 30.46 -11.61
CA LEU A 40 -15.99 30.15 -10.39
C LEU A 40 -14.50 30.47 -10.62
N TYR A 41 -13.90 31.11 -9.62
CA TYR A 41 -12.47 31.36 -9.62
C TYR A 41 -11.71 30.04 -9.74
N THR A 42 -10.77 29.96 -10.69
CA THR A 42 -9.95 28.76 -10.92
C THR A 42 -8.84 28.70 -9.87
N PHE A 43 -9.11 28.04 -8.76
CA PHE A 43 -8.10 27.78 -7.75
C PHE A 43 -6.91 27.00 -8.35
N ASN A 44 -5.71 27.32 -7.87
CA ASN A 44 -4.52 26.56 -8.20
C ASN A 44 -4.54 25.23 -7.44
N ASN A 45 -4.79 24.13 -8.14
CA ASN A 45 -4.96 22.79 -7.56
C ASN A 45 -3.61 22.08 -7.30
N THR A 46 -2.64 22.79 -6.74
CA THR A 46 -1.38 22.17 -6.30
C THR A 46 -1.62 21.39 -5.00
N VAL A 47 -1.15 20.14 -4.96
CA VAL A 47 -1.29 19.27 -3.80
C VAL A 47 -0.24 19.65 -2.75
N TYR A 48 -0.66 20.34 -1.70
CA TYR A 48 0.16 20.60 -0.52
C TYR A 48 -0.26 19.64 0.60
N TRP A 49 0.39 18.47 0.68
CA TRP A 49 0.11 17.45 1.69
C TRP A 49 1.43 17.00 2.34
N TYR A 50 1.51 17.11 3.67
CA TYR A 50 2.64 16.59 4.45
C TYR A 50 2.12 15.42 5.31
N GLU A 51 2.54 14.20 4.96
CA GLU A 51 2.07 12.96 5.58
C GLU A 51 3.25 12.10 6.00
N SER A 52 3.16 11.49 7.20
CA SER A 52 4.17 10.54 7.65
C SER A 52 4.06 9.21 6.88
N PRO A 53 5.13 8.41 6.77
CA PRO A 53 5.06 7.10 6.11
C PRO A 53 3.98 6.19 6.68
N GLU A 54 3.80 6.20 8.01
CA GLU A 54 2.81 5.38 8.72
C GLU A 54 1.38 5.81 8.37
N SER A 55 1.11 7.12 8.42
CA SER A 55 -0.19 7.70 8.03
C SER A 55 -0.50 7.40 6.55
N CYS A 56 0.52 7.42 5.71
CA CYS A 56 0.39 7.07 4.31
C CYS A 56 0.06 5.60 4.07
N VAL A 57 0.65 4.70 4.87
CA VAL A 57 0.33 3.26 4.84
C VAL A 57 -1.09 3.06 5.35
N ASP A 58 -1.47 3.62 6.50
CA ASP A 58 -2.81 3.50 7.08
C ASP A 58 -3.88 3.96 6.08
N ARG A 59 -3.77 5.19 5.58
CA ARG A 59 -4.71 5.77 4.59
C ARG A 59 -4.86 4.93 3.31
N ARG A 60 -3.77 4.30 2.84
CA ARG A 60 -3.82 3.45 1.64
C ARG A 60 -4.32 2.03 1.94
N SER A 61 -4.04 1.54 3.13
CA SER A 61 -4.28 0.16 3.53
C SER A 61 -5.75 -0.12 3.90
N GLN A 62 -6.47 0.87 4.44
CA GLN A 62 -7.91 0.80 4.76
C GLN A 62 -8.82 0.42 3.57
N ARG A 63 -8.31 0.48 2.33
CA ARG A 63 -9.07 0.12 1.12
C ARG A 63 -9.10 -1.38 0.82
N LYS A 64 -8.29 -2.21 1.48
CA LYS A 64 -8.25 -3.66 1.27
C LYS A 64 -8.36 -4.38 2.60
N GLN A 65 -9.06 -5.52 2.62
CA GLN A 65 -9.09 -6.39 3.80
C GLN A 65 -7.65 -6.80 4.17
N HIS A 66 -7.28 -6.52 5.42
CA HIS A 66 -5.99 -6.92 5.96
C HIS A 66 -6.00 -8.41 6.26
N HIS A 67 -5.10 -9.15 5.63
CA HIS A 67 -4.87 -10.54 6.03
C HIS A 67 -4.10 -10.54 7.37
N PRO A 68 -4.54 -11.31 8.40
CA PRO A 68 -4.03 -11.22 9.76
C PRO A 68 -2.51 -11.36 9.90
N LEU A 69 -1.87 -12.14 9.01
CA LEU A 69 -0.41 -12.37 9.03
C LEU A 69 0.35 -11.62 7.92
N LEU A 70 -0.33 -11.00 6.95
CA LEU A 70 0.35 -10.29 5.85
C LEU A 70 0.54 -8.80 6.16
N GLY A 71 -0.40 -8.21 6.90
CA GLY A 71 -0.39 -6.81 7.28
C GLY A 71 -0.72 -5.87 6.13
N ALA A 72 0.02 -4.77 6.04
CA ALA A 72 -0.25 -3.69 5.10
C ALA A 72 0.74 -3.72 3.94
N ARG A 73 0.23 -3.38 2.74
CA ARG A 73 1.08 -3.20 1.57
C ARG A 73 1.89 -1.92 1.70
N LEU A 74 3.20 -2.01 1.49
CA LEU A 74 4.11 -0.87 1.44
C LEU A 74 4.17 -0.36 0.00
N TRP A 75 3.79 0.90 -0.20
CA TRP A 75 3.96 1.57 -1.50
C TRP A 75 5.35 2.21 -1.55
N THR A 76 6.37 1.38 -1.78
CA THR A 76 7.73 1.84 -2.01
C THR A 76 7.94 2.18 -3.50
N ARG A 77 9.00 2.94 -3.81
CA ARG A 77 9.39 3.20 -5.22
C ARG A 77 9.94 1.95 -5.91
N GLN A 78 10.18 0.87 -5.17
CA GLN A 78 10.70 -0.38 -5.71
C GLN A 78 9.66 -1.02 -6.64
N LYS A 79 10.13 -1.71 -7.67
CA LYS A 79 9.26 -2.38 -8.65
C LYS A 79 8.52 -3.59 -8.06
N ASN A 80 9.05 -4.15 -6.98
CA ASN A 80 8.52 -5.36 -6.37
C ASN A 80 7.46 -4.99 -5.33
N PRO A 81 6.26 -5.57 -5.39
CA PRO A 81 5.27 -5.39 -4.34
C PRO A 81 5.78 -5.98 -3.01
N THR A 82 5.70 -5.17 -1.96
CA THR A 82 6.15 -5.51 -0.61
C THR A 82 5.04 -5.27 0.40
N TRP A 83 4.94 -6.13 1.41
CA TRP A 83 4.05 -6.03 2.55
C TRP A 83 4.85 -6.11 3.84
N ALA A 84 4.33 -5.48 4.88
CA ALA A 84 4.90 -5.59 6.22
C ALA A 84 3.81 -5.74 7.28
N ILE A 85 4.13 -6.55 8.28
CA ILE A 85 3.35 -6.68 9.50
C ILE A 85 4.26 -6.68 10.71
N ILE A 86 3.79 -6.12 11.82
CA ILE A 86 4.42 -6.25 13.12
C ILE A 86 3.66 -7.33 13.90
N ILE A 87 4.38 -8.36 14.32
CA ILE A 87 3.87 -9.45 15.16
C ILE A 87 4.40 -9.24 16.57
N ASP A 88 3.46 -8.98 17.47
CA ASP A 88 3.67 -8.97 18.92
C ASP A 88 2.83 -10.09 19.52
N ILE A 89 3.50 -11.13 20.02
CA ILE A 89 2.85 -12.33 20.57
C ILE A 89 2.11 -12.08 21.89
N ASN A 90 2.26 -10.90 22.50
CA ASN A 90 1.45 -10.51 23.66
C ASN A 90 0.07 -9.97 23.26
N LEU A 91 -0.12 -9.60 21.99
CA LEU A 91 -1.41 -9.12 21.51
C LEU A 91 -2.37 -10.31 21.29
N PRO A 92 -3.67 -10.13 21.61
CA PRO A 92 -4.65 -11.21 21.49
C PRO A 92 -4.78 -11.74 20.06
N ASN A 93 -4.54 -10.89 19.06
CA ASN A 93 -4.60 -11.24 17.64
C ASN A 93 -3.52 -12.25 17.22
N PHE A 94 -2.45 -12.43 18.00
CA PHE A 94 -1.34 -13.33 17.71
C PHE A 94 -1.12 -14.39 18.79
N ALA A 95 -2.03 -14.47 19.77
CA ALA A 95 -1.88 -15.37 20.92
C ALA A 95 -1.74 -16.86 20.51
N TYR A 96 -2.36 -17.27 19.40
CA TYR A 96 -2.24 -18.63 18.87
C TYR A 96 -0.82 -19.01 18.42
N LEU A 97 0.05 -18.03 18.13
CA LEU A 97 1.44 -18.30 17.78
C LEU A 97 2.25 -18.80 18.99
N LEU A 98 1.76 -18.58 20.22
CA LEU A 98 2.42 -19.02 21.45
C LEU A 98 2.48 -20.54 21.59
N ASP A 99 1.63 -21.28 20.89
CA ASP A 99 1.49 -22.73 20.99
C ASP A 99 2.50 -23.48 20.10
N HIS A 100 3.02 -22.83 19.06
CA HIS A 100 4.02 -23.45 18.18
C HIS A 100 5.43 -23.36 18.80
N ARG A 101 5.74 -24.33 19.66
CA ARG A 101 6.99 -24.41 20.42
C ARG A 101 7.84 -25.61 20.02
N ILE A 102 9.14 -25.36 19.85
CA ILE A 102 10.14 -26.40 19.60
C ILE A 102 11.23 -26.22 20.67
N GLN A 103 11.46 -27.26 21.48
CA GLN A 103 12.44 -27.23 22.57
C GLN A 103 12.28 -26.03 23.53
N GLY A 104 11.03 -25.64 23.80
CA GLY A 104 10.71 -24.53 24.71
C GLY A 104 10.74 -23.13 24.08
N ASN A 105 11.29 -22.99 22.88
CA ASN A 105 11.31 -21.72 22.13
C ASN A 105 10.07 -21.60 21.24
N ILE A 106 9.52 -20.39 21.15
CA ILE A 106 8.37 -20.09 20.29
C ILE A 106 8.89 -19.73 18.91
N PHE A 107 8.43 -20.43 17.89
CA PHE A 107 8.82 -20.18 16.51
C PHE A 107 7.60 -19.82 15.67
N PHE A 108 7.78 -18.93 14.70
CA PHE A 108 6.78 -18.75 13.67
C PHE A 108 6.64 -20.05 12.86
N PRO A 109 5.42 -20.59 12.70
CA PRO A 109 5.21 -21.88 12.04
C PRO A 109 5.55 -21.82 10.56
N ALA A 110 6.07 -22.93 10.03
CA ALA A 110 6.32 -23.08 8.60
C ALA A 110 5.06 -22.87 7.75
N SER A 111 3.92 -23.37 8.21
CA SER A 111 2.61 -23.14 7.58
C SER A 111 2.21 -21.66 7.59
N GLY A 112 2.59 -20.90 8.62
CA GLY A 112 2.34 -19.46 8.68
C GLY A 112 3.08 -18.71 7.57
N PHE A 113 4.30 -19.15 7.21
CA PHE A 113 5.03 -18.56 6.09
C PHE A 113 4.33 -18.83 4.75
N ILE A 114 3.82 -20.05 4.56
CA ILE A 114 3.08 -20.43 3.36
C ILE A 114 1.79 -19.60 3.25
N GLU A 115 1.06 -19.43 4.36
CA GLU A 115 -0.16 -18.60 4.41
C GLU A 115 0.12 -17.14 4.03
N VAL A 116 1.21 -16.57 4.55
CA VAL A 116 1.64 -15.20 4.21
C VAL A 116 1.95 -15.08 2.72
N ALA A 117 2.65 -16.07 2.14
CA ALA A 117 2.93 -16.09 0.70
C ALA A 117 1.65 -16.20 -0.13
N LEU A 118 0.72 -17.10 0.23
CA LEU A 118 -0.58 -17.26 -0.43
C LEU A 118 -1.40 -15.97 -0.37
N ALA A 119 -1.49 -15.34 0.80
CA ALA A 119 -2.21 -14.08 0.97
C ALA A 119 -1.61 -12.96 0.09
N ALA A 120 -0.28 -12.87 0.00
CA ALA A 120 0.40 -11.88 -0.82
C ALA A 120 0.11 -12.09 -2.31
N VAL A 121 0.21 -13.34 -2.78
CA VAL A 121 -0.10 -13.70 -4.17
C VAL A 121 -1.59 -13.49 -4.47
N GLY A 122 -2.48 -13.87 -3.57
CA GLY A 122 -3.92 -13.62 -3.69
C GLY A 122 -4.23 -12.13 -3.88
N GLN A 123 -3.60 -11.24 -3.11
CA GLN A 123 -3.77 -9.79 -3.30
C GLN A 123 -3.27 -9.26 -4.65
N LEU A 124 -2.34 -9.97 -5.31
CA LEU A 124 -1.88 -9.65 -6.67
C LEU A 124 -2.79 -10.27 -7.73
N LEU A 125 -3.23 -11.52 -7.56
CA LEU A 125 -4.07 -12.24 -8.52
C LEU A 125 -5.51 -11.72 -8.58
N LEU A 126 -6.04 -11.21 -7.46
CA LEU A 126 -7.31 -10.48 -7.44
C LEU A 126 -7.32 -9.27 -8.39
N LEU A 127 -6.16 -8.77 -8.81
CA LEU A 127 -6.07 -7.71 -9.82
C LEU A 127 -6.14 -8.26 -11.26
N SER A 128 -5.99 -9.56 -11.46
CA SER A 128 -5.77 -10.20 -12.77
C SER A 128 -6.87 -11.21 -13.18
N SER A 129 -7.95 -11.36 -12.38
CA SER A 129 -9.21 -12.04 -12.71
C SER A 129 -9.16 -13.50 -13.20
N THR A 130 -7.99 -14.15 -13.24
CA THR A 130 -7.78 -15.37 -14.05
C THR A 130 -7.30 -16.59 -13.27
N ALA A 131 -6.80 -16.45 -12.05
CA ALA A 131 -6.25 -17.55 -11.28
C ALA A 131 -7.13 -17.89 -10.08
N THR A 132 -7.57 -19.14 -10.00
CA THR A 132 -8.39 -19.71 -8.92
C THR A 132 -7.56 -20.53 -7.93
N SER A 133 -6.36 -20.97 -8.32
CA SER A 133 -5.41 -21.74 -7.52
C SER A 133 -4.01 -21.13 -7.61
N VAL A 134 -3.11 -21.50 -6.68
CA VAL A 134 -1.71 -21.09 -6.65
C VAL A 134 -0.89 -22.27 -6.14
N ALA A 135 0.23 -22.57 -6.79
CA ALA A 135 1.21 -23.54 -6.29
C ALA A 135 2.59 -22.88 -6.13
N PHE A 136 3.37 -23.38 -5.18
CA PHE A 136 4.74 -22.92 -4.95
C PHE A 136 5.71 -24.07 -5.18
N GLU A 137 6.76 -23.83 -5.94
CA GLU A 137 7.82 -24.79 -6.18
C GLU A 137 9.13 -24.39 -5.50
N ASN A 138 9.93 -25.40 -5.15
CA ASN A 138 11.26 -25.23 -4.55
C ASN A 138 11.24 -24.29 -3.34
N VAL A 139 10.27 -24.49 -2.46
CA VAL A 139 10.14 -23.73 -1.22
C VAL A 139 11.28 -24.10 -0.28
N GLN A 140 12.11 -23.11 0.08
CA GLN A 140 13.26 -23.26 0.96
C GLN A 140 13.07 -22.47 2.25
N PHE A 141 13.13 -23.15 3.38
CA PHE A 141 13.19 -22.53 4.70
C PHE A 141 14.65 -22.26 5.05
N LEU A 142 15.07 -20.99 4.96
CA LEU A 142 16.47 -20.61 5.13
C LEU A 142 16.87 -20.55 6.61
N GLN A 143 16.00 -19.98 7.45
CA GLN A 143 16.25 -19.84 8.88
C GLN A 143 14.93 -19.67 9.64
N PRO A 144 14.78 -20.34 10.81
CA PRO A 144 13.57 -20.25 11.61
C PRO A 144 13.41 -18.87 12.23
N CYS A 145 12.16 -18.40 12.33
CA CYS A 145 11.85 -17.11 12.95
C CYS A 145 11.45 -17.30 14.41
N VAL A 146 12.29 -16.84 15.33
CA VAL A 146 12.04 -16.91 16.77
C VAL A 146 11.14 -15.75 17.19
N LEU A 147 10.08 -16.06 17.94
CA LEU A 147 9.16 -15.08 18.51
C LEU A 147 9.46 -14.91 20.00
N ASN A 148 9.86 -13.70 20.39
CA ASN A 148 10.13 -13.35 21.78
C ASN A 148 8.98 -12.52 22.34
N LYS A 149 8.70 -12.67 23.63
CA LYS A 149 7.66 -11.89 24.30
C LYS A 149 8.05 -10.43 24.47
N ASP A 150 9.34 -10.15 24.66
CA ASP A 150 9.82 -8.79 24.94
C ASP A 150 10.15 -8.01 23.67
N GLU A 151 10.30 -8.69 22.53
CA GLU A 151 10.72 -8.10 21.26
C GLU A 151 9.73 -8.43 20.15
N PRO A 152 8.86 -7.49 19.74
CA PRO A 152 8.05 -7.68 18.56
C PRO A 152 8.93 -7.79 17.32
N ILE A 153 8.47 -8.58 16.35
CA ILE A 153 9.16 -8.76 15.08
C ILE A 153 8.36 -8.13 13.96
N GLU A 154 9.05 -7.63 12.95
CA GLU A 154 8.44 -7.16 11.73
C GLU A 154 8.74 -8.17 10.62
N ILE A 155 7.69 -8.72 10.00
CA ILE A 155 7.79 -9.63 8.87
C ILE A 155 7.53 -8.84 7.59
N HIS A 156 8.45 -8.96 6.65
CA HIS A 156 8.37 -8.39 5.31
C HIS A 156 8.17 -9.50 4.30
N THR A 157 7.20 -9.30 3.42
CA THR A 157 6.92 -10.21 2.30
C THR A 157 7.13 -9.44 1.02
N GLN A 158 7.99 -9.94 0.14
CA GLN A 158 8.27 -9.33 -1.14
C GLN A 158 8.08 -10.35 -2.25
N ILE A 159 7.32 -9.97 -3.27
CA ILE A 159 7.17 -10.79 -4.49
C ILE A 159 7.98 -10.10 -5.60
N GLN A 160 8.95 -10.80 -6.15
CA GLN A 160 9.77 -10.32 -7.25
C GLN A 160 9.11 -10.66 -8.58
N MET A 161 8.75 -9.61 -9.32
CA MET A 161 8.17 -9.71 -10.66
C MET A 161 9.21 -9.30 -11.71
N PRO A 162 9.24 -9.93 -12.90
CA PRO A 162 8.33 -10.96 -13.39
C PRO A 162 8.71 -12.40 -12.98
N PHE A 163 9.84 -12.57 -12.27
CA PHE A 163 10.45 -13.87 -11.97
C PHE A 163 9.63 -14.82 -11.08
N ARG A 164 8.44 -14.40 -10.61
CA ARG A 164 7.54 -15.19 -9.78
C ARG A 164 8.22 -15.78 -8.53
N GLN A 165 9.19 -15.06 -7.98
CA GLN A 165 9.86 -15.45 -6.73
C GLN A 165 9.25 -14.71 -5.56
N PHE A 166 9.20 -15.33 -4.39
CA PHE A 166 8.92 -14.62 -3.15
C PHE A 166 10.06 -14.77 -2.15
N PHE A 167 10.21 -13.70 -1.35
CA PHE A 167 11.09 -13.67 -0.19
C PHE A 167 10.27 -13.18 0.98
N ILE A 168 10.23 -13.98 2.04
CA ILE A 168 9.73 -13.53 3.33
C ILE A 168 10.92 -13.46 4.25
N TYR A 169 11.13 -12.31 4.89
CA TYR A 169 12.17 -12.13 5.87
C TYR A 169 11.64 -11.36 7.07
N SER A 170 12.26 -11.56 8.23
CA SER A 170 11.91 -10.79 9.42
C SER A 170 13.09 -9.99 9.97
N ARG A 171 12.74 -8.93 10.69
CA ARG A 171 13.64 -8.08 11.46
C ARG A 171 13.02 -7.76 12.82
N ARG A 172 13.83 -7.23 13.74
CA ARG A 172 13.34 -6.75 15.04
C ARG A 172 12.61 -5.42 14.89
N TYR A 173 11.60 -5.16 15.72
CA TYR A 173 10.91 -3.89 15.82
C TYR A 173 11.05 -3.30 17.25
N PRO A 174 11.29 -1.99 17.42
CA PRO A 174 11.62 -1.01 16.38
C PRO A 174 13.09 -1.16 15.92
N SER A 175 13.34 -1.03 14.61
CA SER A 175 14.70 -1.00 14.07
C SER A 175 14.94 0.25 13.24
N THR A 176 15.94 1.04 13.62
CA THR A 176 16.39 2.22 12.86
C THR A 176 17.27 1.83 11.66
N LYS A 177 17.86 0.63 11.67
CA LYS A 177 18.73 0.14 10.61
C LYS A 177 17.95 -0.79 9.69
N ASP A 178 18.12 -0.60 8.38
CA ASP A 178 17.58 -1.47 7.33
C ASP A 178 18.42 -2.75 7.17
N VAL A 179 18.85 -3.31 8.30
CA VAL A 179 19.79 -4.44 8.35
C VAL A 179 19.20 -5.50 9.27
N SER A 180 18.52 -6.48 8.69
CA SER A 180 18.66 -7.90 9.07
C SER A 180 17.72 -8.78 8.24
N ARG A 181 18.30 -9.79 7.58
CA ARG A 181 17.59 -11.00 7.12
C ARG A 181 17.78 -12.03 8.22
N LYS A 182 16.95 -12.00 9.29
CA LYS A 182 17.18 -12.87 10.46
C LYS A 182 16.51 -14.23 10.38
N SER A 183 15.56 -14.39 9.46
CA SER A 183 14.82 -15.64 9.27
C SER A 183 13.94 -15.47 8.06
N GLY A 184 13.69 -16.54 7.32
CA GLY A 184 12.92 -16.39 6.10
C GLY A 184 12.70 -17.67 5.30
N ILE A 185 11.77 -17.54 4.38
CA ILE A 185 11.45 -18.53 3.36
C ILE A 185 11.64 -17.87 1.99
N SER A 186 12.06 -18.66 1.01
CA SER A 186 12.10 -18.26 -0.38
C SER A 186 11.51 -19.36 -1.24
N ALA A 187 10.84 -19.00 -2.33
CA ALA A 187 10.51 -19.92 -3.39
C ALA A 187 11.03 -19.38 -4.71
N THR A 188 11.49 -20.30 -5.57
CA THR A 188 12.03 -19.94 -6.88
C THR A 188 10.95 -19.79 -7.93
N ASP A 189 9.76 -20.38 -7.73
CA ASP A 189 8.65 -20.26 -8.66
C ASP A 189 7.27 -20.24 -7.98
N ILE A 190 6.36 -19.46 -8.56
CA ILE A 190 4.95 -19.34 -8.19
C ILE A 190 4.13 -19.68 -9.42
N LEU A 191 3.41 -20.79 -9.36
CA LEU A 191 2.57 -21.29 -10.45
C LEU A 191 1.12 -20.83 -10.28
N LYS A 192 0.46 -20.57 -11.41
CA LYS A 192 -0.93 -20.08 -11.44
C LYS A 192 -1.97 -21.19 -11.37
N ASP A 193 -1.58 -22.42 -11.67
CA ASP A 193 -2.43 -23.58 -11.55
C ASP A 193 -1.61 -24.79 -11.10
N TYR A 194 -2.24 -25.66 -10.32
CA TYR A 194 -1.69 -26.96 -9.95
C TYR A 194 -2.10 -28.05 -10.96
N THR A 195 -3.12 -27.79 -11.79
CA THR A 195 -3.63 -28.78 -12.74
C THR A 195 -2.89 -28.82 -14.07
N ASP A 196 -2.01 -27.85 -14.33
CA ASP A 196 -1.21 -27.79 -15.54
C ASP A 196 0.08 -28.60 -15.36
N GLU A 197 0.02 -29.89 -15.72
CA GLU A 197 1.15 -30.82 -15.61
C GLU A 197 2.35 -30.42 -16.50
N GLU A 198 2.17 -29.52 -17.47
CA GLU A 198 3.27 -28.98 -18.29
C GLU A 198 4.05 -27.86 -17.58
N GLU A 199 3.41 -27.07 -16.71
CA GLU A 199 4.05 -25.99 -15.92
C GLU A 199 4.66 -26.53 -14.61
N LEU A 200 4.08 -27.61 -14.06
CA LEU A 200 4.70 -28.37 -12.98
C LEU A 200 5.92 -29.12 -13.53
N HIS A 201 7.12 -28.82 -13.03
CA HIS A 201 8.25 -29.68 -13.33
C HIS A 201 7.93 -31.08 -12.82
N SER A 202 7.75 -32.04 -13.74
CA SER A 202 7.40 -33.43 -13.44
C SER A 202 8.25 -33.92 -12.27
N TYR A 203 7.63 -34.01 -11.09
CA TYR A 203 8.25 -34.72 -9.98
C TYR A 203 8.30 -36.16 -10.43
N SER A 204 9.46 -36.56 -10.99
CA SER A 204 9.79 -37.97 -11.12
C SER A 204 9.56 -38.55 -9.73
N LEU A 205 8.60 -39.47 -9.64
CA LEU A 205 8.39 -40.41 -8.54
C LEU A 205 9.68 -41.24 -8.35
N LYS A 206 10.81 -40.59 -8.05
CA LYS A 206 11.97 -41.23 -7.46
C LYS A 206 11.51 -41.61 -6.07
N GLU A 207 11.05 -42.85 -6.01
CA GLU A 207 10.94 -43.71 -4.84
C GLU A 207 11.63 -43.07 -3.63
N TRP A 208 10.82 -42.63 -2.68
CA TRP A 208 11.30 -42.27 -1.35
C TRP A 208 11.82 -43.57 -0.71
N THR A 209 13.05 -43.97 -1.02
CA THR A 209 13.78 -44.94 -0.21
C THR A 209 14.17 -44.23 1.07
N LEU A 210 13.31 -44.34 2.09
CA LEU A 210 13.68 -44.10 3.48
C LEU A 210 14.94 -44.94 3.78
N HIS A 211 16.07 -44.26 3.95
CA HIS A 211 17.28 -44.85 4.54
C HIS A 211 17.23 -44.71 6.06
#